data_AF-A0A3C0YDH3-F1
#
_entry.id   AF-A0A3C0YDH3-F1
#
_cell.length_a   1.000
_cell.length_b   1.000
_cell.length_c   1.000
_cell.angle_alpha   90.00
_cell.angle_beta   90.00
_cell.angle_gamma   90.00
#
_symmetry.space_group_name_H-M   'P 1'
#
loop_
_entity.id
_entity.type
_entity.pdbx_description
1 polymer ?
#
loop_
_entity_poly.entity_id
_entity_poly.type
_entity_poly.pdbx_seq_one_letter_code
_entity_poly.pdbx_strand_id
1 'polypeptide(L)'
;MAALMKFLHIAAAIVWLGGISFMLFALRPAAAAQLAPPQRLPLITLALGRFFSLVWLAIGLLLLTGLAMLLGVGMKNAPVGWHLMFGIGLLMSALFGHLYFGPYRRLKQAVAATDWPEGGRRVGQIATLSGLNLGLGGLAIAAVIFLV
;
A
#
# COMPACT_ATOMS: atom_id res chain seq x y z
N MET A 1 -7.87 -25.81 5.08
CA MET A 1 -7.55 -24.87 3.97
C MET A 1 -8.07 -23.45 4.23
N ALA A 2 -9.34 -23.25 4.58
CA ALA A 2 -9.93 -21.90 4.76
C ALA A 2 -9.23 -21.02 5.82
N ALA A 3 -8.84 -21.59 6.96
CA ALA A 3 -8.13 -20.84 8.01
C ALA A 3 -6.77 -20.32 7.55
N LEU A 4 -6.02 -21.12 6.79
CA LEU A 4 -4.73 -20.72 6.23
C LEU A 4 -4.88 -19.56 5.24
N MET A 5 -5.87 -19.62 4.35
CA MET A 5 -6.14 -18.55 3.38
C MET A 5 -6.49 -17.23 4.08
N LYS A 6 -7.37 -17.27 5.10
CA LYS A 6 -7.69 -16.10 5.91
C LYS A 6 -6.48 -15.56 6.65
N PHE A 7 -5.67 -16.43 7.26
CA PHE A 7 -4.44 -16.03 7.94
C PHE A 7 -3.48 -15.30 7.00
N LEU A 8 -3.19 -15.88 5.84
CA LEU A 8 -2.31 -15.27 4.84
C LEU A 8 -2.88 -13.95 4.30
N HIS A 9 -4.19 -13.90 4.05
CA HIS A 9 -4.86 -12.69 3.60
C HIS A 9 -4.73 -11.55 4.62
N ILE A 10 -5.04 -11.81 5.89
CA ILE A 10 -4.94 -10.82 6.97
C ILE A 10 -3.48 -10.44 7.21
N ALA A 11 -2.55 -11.38 7.21
CA ALA A 11 -1.12 -11.08 7.36
C ALA A 11 -0.62 -10.15 6.25
N ALA A 12 -1.01 -10.38 5.00
CA ALA A 12 -0.67 -9.51 3.89
C ALA A 12 -1.29 -8.10 4.03
N ALA A 13 -2.56 -8.02 4.47
CA ALA A 13 -3.22 -6.75 4.76
C ALA A 13 -2.49 -5.97 5.87
N ILE A 14 -2.08 -6.64 6.95
CA ILE A 14 -1.32 -6.04 8.07
C ILE A 14 0.02 -5.47 7.56
N VAL A 15 0.77 -6.24 6.79
CA VAL A 15 2.06 -5.78 6.23
C VAL A 15 1.86 -4.52 5.40
N TRP A 16 0.84 -4.50 4.53
CA TRP A 16 0.63 -3.38 3.63
C TRP A 16 0.06 -2.14 4.35
N LEU A 17 -1.09 -2.25 5.03
CA LEU A 17 -1.73 -1.12 5.70
C LEU A 17 -0.92 -0.63 6.91
N GLY A 18 -0.33 -1.57 7.66
CA GLY A 18 0.56 -1.25 8.79
C GLY A 18 1.83 -0.54 8.33
N GLY A 19 2.44 -1.01 7.24
CA GLY A 19 3.61 -0.35 6.65
C GLY A 19 3.31 1.04 6.11
N ILE A 20 2.16 1.24 5.44
CA ILE A 20 1.73 2.59 5.03
C ILE A 20 1.55 3.50 6.25
N SER A 21 0.84 3.03 7.28
CA SER A 21 0.60 3.77 8.51
C SER A 21 1.92 4.19 9.16
N PHE A 22 2.86 3.26 9.32
CA PHE A 22 4.18 3.54 9.87
C PHE A 22 4.94 4.59 9.04
N MET A 23 4.95 4.45 7.71
CA MET A 23 5.63 5.40 6.82
C MET A 23 5.06 6.81 6.93
N LEU A 24 3.73 6.95 7.00
CA LEU A 24 3.04 8.24 7.02
C LEU A 24 3.11 8.94 8.38
N PHE A 25 2.88 8.20 9.46
CA PHE A 25 2.67 8.79 10.79
C PHE A 25 3.90 8.73 11.69
N ALA A 26 4.85 7.83 11.44
CA ALA A 26 6.05 7.69 12.25
C ALA A 26 7.33 8.07 11.47
N LEU A 27 7.68 7.31 10.43
CA LEU A 27 8.98 7.48 9.77
C LEU A 27 9.12 8.84 9.08
N ARG A 28 8.15 9.23 8.25
CA ARG A 28 8.24 10.48 7.48
C ARG A 28 8.29 11.73 8.38
N PRO A 29 7.42 11.89 9.40
CA PRO A 29 7.51 13.02 10.32
C PRO A 29 8.83 13.06 11.09
N ALA A 30 9.29 11.92 11.63
CA ALA A 30 10.55 11.85 12.36
C ALA A 30 11.75 12.20 11.48
N ALA A 31 11.80 11.68 10.26
CA ALA A 31 12.86 12.00 9.30
C ALA A 31 12.80 13.46 8.84
N ALA A 32 11.61 14.05 8.74
CA ALA A 32 11.46 15.48 8.40
C ALA A 32 11.93 16.40 9.53
N ALA A 33 11.73 16.01 10.79
CA ALA A 33 12.16 16.78 11.96
C ALA A 33 13.68 16.76 12.17
N GLN A 34 14.33 15.62 11.89
CA GLN A 34 15.73 15.42 12.27
C GLN A 34 16.74 15.50 11.13
N LEU A 35 16.32 15.31 9.87
CA LEU A 35 17.24 15.16 8.74
C LEU A 35 17.04 16.23 7.68
N ALA A 36 18.14 16.85 7.25
CA ALA A 36 18.17 17.73 6.09
C ALA A 36 17.86 16.95 4.80
N PRO A 37 17.35 17.60 3.72
CA PRO A 37 16.97 16.93 2.49
C PRO A 37 18.02 15.96 1.89
N PRO A 38 19.33 16.28 1.87
CA PRO A 38 20.35 15.38 1.33
C PRO A 38 20.54 14.07 2.10
N GLN A 39 20.17 14.03 3.38
CA GLN A 39 20.21 12.81 4.21
C GLN A 39 18.84 12.12 4.24
N ARG A 40 17.78 12.92 4.34
CA ARG A 40 16.39 12.46 4.45
C ARG A 40 15.90 11.75 3.19
N LEU A 41 16.11 12.32 2.02
CA LEU A 41 15.53 11.82 0.78
C LEU A 41 16.15 10.48 0.33
N PRO A 42 17.46 10.25 0.43
CA PRO A 42 18.03 8.91 0.23
C PRO A 42 17.48 7.87 1.20
N LEU A 43 17.39 8.20 2.50
CA LEU A 43 16.83 7.29 3.52
C LEU A 43 15.40 6.87 3.18
N ILE A 44 14.53 7.85 2.88
CA ILE A 44 13.13 7.59 2.51
C ILE A 44 13.07 6.76 1.24
N THR A 45 13.86 7.08 0.22
CA THR A 45 13.87 6.36 -1.06
C THR A 45 14.26 4.90 -0.89
N LEU A 46 15.25 4.64 -0.03
CA LEU A 46 15.74 3.31 0.28
C LEU A 46 14.73 2.51 1.12
N ALA A 47 14.11 3.14 2.12
CA ALA A 47 13.05 2.54 2.94
C ALA A 47 11.83 2.16 2.08
N LEU A 48 11.37 3.08 1.22
CA LEU A 48 10.28 2.83 0.26
C LEU A 48 10.61 1.67 -0.68
N GLY A 49 11.85 1.58 -1.17
CA GLY A 49 12.26 0.48 -2.04
C GLY A 49 12.11 -0.89 -1.38
N ARG A 50 12.59 -1.03 -0.13
CA ARG A 50 12.42 -2.27 0.65
C ARG A 50 10.95 -2.56 0.94
N PHE A 51 10.20 -1.55 1.34
CA PHE A 51 8.77 -1.71 1.64
C PHE A 51 7.97 -2.11 0.40
N PHE A 52 8.22 -1.50 -0.75
CA PHE A 52 7.48 -1.81 -1.98
C PHE A 52 7.69 -3.22 -2.49
N SER A 53 8.86 -3.83 -2.25
CA SER A 53 9.07 -5.25 -2.52
C SER A 53 8.13 -6.13 -1.67
N LEU A 54 7.94 -5.78 -0.40
CA LEU A 54 6.98 -6.47 0.48
C LEU A 54 5.53 -6.21 0.04
N VAL A 55 5.22 -5.01 -0.42
CA VAL A 55 3.88 -4.65 -0.93
C VAL A 55 3.53 -5.47 -2.18
N TRP A 56 4.45 -5.65 -3.13
CA TRP A 56 4.20 -6.51 -4.29
C TRP A 56 3.85 -7.95 -3.89
N LEU A 57 4.57 -8.51 -2.91
CA LEU A 57 4.26 -9.82 -2.35
C LEU A 57 2.88 -9.82 -1.66
N ALA A 58 2.59 -8.79 -0.85
CA ALA A 58 1.31 -8.66 -0.15
C ALA A 58 0.12 -8.54 -1.12
N ILE A 59 0.25 -7.75 -2.20
CA ILE A 59 -0.77 -7.66 -3.26
C ILE A 59 -1.02 -9.02 -3.89
N GLY A 60 0.04 -9.74 -4.25
CA GLY A 60 -0.07 -11.10 -4.80
C GLY A 60 -0.83 -12.03 -3.85
N LEU A 61 -0.44 -12.05 -2.57
CA LEU A 61 -1.11 -12.86 -1.55
C LEU A 61 -2.57 -12.46 -1.36
N LEU A 62 -2.90 -11.17 -1.27
CA LEU A 62 -4.26 -10.68 -1.08
C LEU A 62 -5.16 -11.06 -2.25
N LEU A 63 -4.72 -10.87 -3.49
CA LEU A 63 -5.50 -11.18 -4.67
C LEU A 63 -5.70 -12.70 -4.81
N LEU A 64 -4.66 -13.50 -4.62
CA LEU A 64 -4.75 -14.97 -4.73
C LEU A 64 -5.66 -15.55 -3.65
N THR A 65 -5.44 -15.18 -2.39
CA THR A 65 -6.23 -15.71 -1.26
C THR A 65 -7.66 -15.17 -1.29
N GLY A 66 -7.86 -13.89 -1.60
CA GLY A 66 -9.18 -13.26 -1.69
C GLY A 66 -10.01 -13.87 -2.82
N LEU A 67 -9.42 -14.04 -4.00
CA LEU A 67 -10.10 -14.67 -5.13
C LEU A 67 -10.41 -16.14 -4.87
N ALA A 68 -9.48 -16.90 -4.29
CA ALA A 68 -9.73 -18.30 -3.92
C ALA A 68 -10.90 -18.45 -2.94
N MET A 69 -11.00 -17.57 -1.94
CA MET A 69 -12.12 -17.55 -0.99
C MET A 69 -13.44 -17.14 -1.67
N LEU A 70 -13.41 -16.12 -2.52
CA LEU A 70 -14.59 -15.61 -3.24
C LEU A 70 -15.15 -16.65 -4.22
N LEU A 71 -14.29 -17.30 -5.00
CA LEU A 71 -14.68 -18.36 -5.93
C LEU A 71 -15.18 -19.62 -5.21
N GLY A 72 -14.66 -19.92 -4.01
CA GLY A 72 -15.14 -21.04 -3.21
C GLY A 72 -16.59 -20.89 -2.72
N VAL A 73 -17.05 -19.65 -2.50
CA VAL A 73 -18.46 -19.33 -2.15
C VAL A 73 -19.31 -19.13 -3.42
N GLY A 74 -18.68 -18.63 -4.48
CA GLY A 74 -19.30 -18.30 -5.76
C GLY A 74 -19.79 -16.85 -5.80
N MET A 75 -19.59 -16.19 -6.95
CA MET A 75 -19.88 -14.76 -7.15
C MET A 75 -21.34 -14.36 -6.92
N LYS A 76 -22.28 -15.31 -7.05
CA LYS A 76 -23.72 -15.04 -6.83
C LYS A 76 -24.12 -15.09 -5.36
N ASN A 77 -23.41 -15.88 -4.56
CA ASN A 77 -23.74 -16.16 -3.16
C ASN A 77 -22.89 -15.36 -2.19
N ALA A 78 -21.83 -14.70 -2.67
CA ALA A 78 -20.96 -13.90 -1.84
C ALA A 78 -21.68 -12.62 -1.37
N PRO A 79 -21.49 -12.20 -0.11
CA PRO A 79 -22.07 -10.97 0.40
C PRO A 79 -21.56 -9.73 -0.36
N VAL A 80 -22.36 -8.67 -0.38
CA VAL A 80 -22.02 -7.40 -1.06
C VAL A 80 -20.68 -6.84 -0.57
N GLY A 81 -20.41 -6.95 0.74
CA GLY A 81 -19.13 -6.52 1.33
C GLY A 81 -17.90 -7.17 0.70
N TRP A 82 -17.99 -8.42 0.23
CA TRP A 82 -16.87 -9.12 -0.40
C TRP A 82 -16.61 -8.57 -1.81
N HIS A 83 -17.66 -8.27 -2.57
CA HIS A 83 -17.53 -7.63 -3.88
C HIS A 83 -16.94 -6.23 -3.78
N LEU A 84 -17.38 -5.45 -2.79
CA LEU A 84 -16.81 -4.14 -2.49
C LEU A 84 -15.34 -4.23 -2.10
N MET A 85 -14.98 -5.14 -1.17
CA MET A 85 -13.59 -5.38 -0.79
C MET A 85 -12.73 -5.73 -2.01
N PHE A 86 -13.21 -6.61 -2.89
CA PHE A 86 -12.48 -7.00 -4.09
C PHE A 86 -12.27 -5.81 -5.03
N GLY A 87 -13.33 -5.04 -5.33
CA GLY A 87 -13.23 -3.84 -6.17
C GLY A 87 -12.28 -2.78 -5.60
N ILE A 88 -12.35 -2.54 -4.29
CA ILE A 88 -11.44 -1.62 -3.59
C ILE A 88 -10.00 -2.14 -3.64
N GLY A 89 -9.78 -3.43 -3.42
CA GLY A 89 -8.46 -4.05 -3.49
C GLY A 89 -7.81 -3.94 -4.87
N LEU A 90 -8.59 -4.08 -5.95
CA LEU A 90 -8.11 -3.84 -7.31
C LEU A 90 -7.74 -2.36 -7.54
N LEU A 91 -8.58 -1.42 -7.08
CA LEU A 91 -8.29 0.01 -7.15
C LEU A 91 -7.02 0.37 -6.38
N MET A 92 -6.87 -0.13 -5.15
CA MET A 92 -5.67 0.06 -4.33
C MET A 92 -4.42 -0.49 -5.02
N SER A 93 -4.51 -1.66 -5.65
CA SER A 93 -3.41 -2.27 -6.39
C SER A 93 -3.02 -1.44 -7.62
N ALA A 94 -4.00 -0.90 -8.35
CA ALA A 94 -3.76 0.00 -9.48
C ALA A 94 -3.12 1.32 -9.05
N LEU A 95 -3.59 1.91 -7.94
CA LEU A 95 -3.00 3.12 -7.35
C LEU A 95 -1.55 2.88 -6.93
N PHE A 96 -1.27 1.74 -6.30
CA PHE A 96 0.09 1.35 -5.96
C PHE A 96 0.97 1.16 -7.20
N GLY A 97 0.48 0.49 -8.24
CA GLY A 97 1.18 0.36 -9.52
C GLY A 97 1.54 1.73 -10.11
N HIS A 98 0.58 2.66 -10.17
CA HIS A 98 0.82 4.03 -10.62
C HIS A 98 1.89 4.74 -9.78
N LEU A 99 1.79 4.63 -8.45
CA LEU A 99 2.74 5.19 -7.48
C LEU A 99 4.16 4.64 -7.70
N TYR A 100 4.29 3.32 -7.88
CA TYR A 100 5.56 2.63 -8.04
C TYR A 100 6.26 2.99 -9.37
N PHE A 101 5.53 2.91 -10.49
CA PHE A 101 6.12 3.12 -11.81
C PHE A 101 6.31 4.60 -12.16
N GLY A 102 5.50 5.50 -11.58
CA GLY A 102 5.57 6.94 -11.83
C GLY A 102 6.36 7.70 -10.76
N PRO A 103 5.73 8.13 -9.65
CA PRO A 103 6.35 8.91 -8.58
C PRO A 103 7.62 8.31 -7.99
N TYR A 104 7.64 7.01 -7.67
CA TYR A 104 8.81 6.39 -7.05
C TYR A 104 10.02 6.32 -7.99
N ARG A 105 9.80 6.02 -9.28
CA ARG A 105 10.86 6.09 -10.29
C ARG A 105 11.46 7.50 -10.38
N ARG A 106 10.61 8.53 -10.43
CA ARG A 106 11.04 9.94 -10.49
C ARG A 106 11.75 10.38 -9.21
N LEU A 107 11.33 9.89 -8.04
CA LEU A 107 12.03 10.12 -6.78
C LEU A 107 13.47 9.58 -6.83
N LYS A 108 13.66 8.35 -7.29
CA LYS A 108 15.00 7.76 -7.43
C LYS A 108 15.89 8.59 -8.36
N GLN A 109 15.34 9.06 -9.48
CA GLN A 109 16.05 9.90 -10.43
C GLN A 109 16.46 11.24 -9.80
N ALA A 110 15.54 11.91 -9.10
CA ALA A 110 15.82 13.18 -8.43
C ALA A 110 16.92 13.04 -7.36
N VAL A 111 16.87 11.97 -6.55
CA VAL A 111 17.90 11.69 -5.54
C VAL A 111 19.26 11.41 -6.18
N ALA A 112 19.31 10.64 -7.27
CA ALA A 112 20.54 10.38 -8.00
C ALA A 112 21.12 11.66 -8.63
N ALA A 113 20.25 12.58 -9.07
CA ALA A 113 20.62 13.87 -9.63
C ALA A 113 20.88 14.97 -8.57
N THR A 114 20.77 14.66 -7.27
CA THR A 114 20.90 15.67 -6.18
C THR A 114 19.84 16.78 -6.28
N ASP A 115 18.73 16.54 -6.99
CA ASP A 115 17.60 17.46 -7.13
C ASP A 115 16.65 17.31 -5.92
N TRP A 116 17.02 17.96 -4.83
CA TRP A 116 16.28 17.90 -3.57
C TRP A 116 14.87 18.53 -3.62
N PRO A 117 14.65 19.66 -4.32
CA PRO A 117 13.30 20.18 -4.53
C PRO A 117 12.37 19.17 -5.21
N GLU A 118 12.81 18.55 -6.31
CA GLU A 118 12.00 17.54 -7.00
C GLU A 118 11.79 16.29 -6.15
N GLY A 119 12.85 15.83 -5.47
CA GLY A 119 12.76 14.69 -4.55
C GLY A 119 11.73 14.92 -3.44
N GLY A 120 11.72 16.12 -2.84
CA GLY A 120 10.72 16.52 -1.85
C GLY A 120 9.29 16.49 -2.41
N ARG A 121 9.09 17.03 -3.62
CA ARG A 121 7.79 17.00 -4.31
C ARG A 121 7.29 15.57 -4.53
N ARG A 122 8.16 14.66 -4.98
CA ARG A 122 7.79 13.26 -5.22
C ARG A 122 7.51 12.48 -3.95
N VAL A 123 8.25 12.72 -2.87
CA VAL A 123 7.92 12.15 -1.55
C VAL A 123 6.54 12.63 -1.09
N GLY A 124 6.20 13.91 -1.28
CA GLY A 124 4.86 14.43 -1.00
C GLY A 124 3.77 13.71 -1.80
N GLN A 125 3.97 13.58 -3.12
CA GLN A 125 3.03 12.87 -3.99
C GLN A 125 2.82 11.40 -3.57
N ILE A 126 3.90 10.70 -3.23
CA ILE A 126 3.84 9.33 -2.71
C ILE A 126 3.05 9.28 -1.41
N ALA A 127 3.28 10.22 -0.48
CA ALA A 127 2.56 10.27 0.79
C ALA A 127 1.04 10.48 0.59
N THR A 128 0.63 11.36 -0.32
CA THR A 128 -0.79 11.58 -0.65
C THR A 128 -1.43 10.31 -1.21
N LEU A 129 -0.81 9.67 -2.20
CA LEU A 129 -1.34 8.44 -2.81
C LEU A 129 -1.40 7.29 -1.80
N SER A 130 -0.38 7.15 -0.95
CA SER A 130 -0.37 6.17 0.13
C SER A 130 -1.46 6.45 1.17
N GLY A 131 -1.73 7.71 1.50
CA GLY A 131 -2.82 8.10 2.40
C GLY A 131 -4.20 7.75 1.84
N LEU A 132 -4.42 7.98 0.55
CA LEU A 132 -5.63 7.52 -0.15
C LEU A 132 -5.76 5.99 -0.09
N ASN A 133 -4.65 5.28 -0.34
CA ASN A 133 -4.62 3.81 -0.28
C ASN A 133 -4.95 3.30 1.13
N LEU A 134 -4.43 3.94 2.16
CA LEU A 134 -4.76 3.60 3.55
C LEU A 134 -6.24 3.81 3.87
N GLY A 135 -6.82 4.93 3.44
CA GLY A 135 -8.25 5.19 3.60
C GLY A 135 -9.13 4.16 2.90
N LEU A 136 -8.79 3.82 1.66
CA LEU A 136 -9.44 2.75 0.90
C LEU A 136 -9.32 1.40 1.61
N GLY A 137 -8.16 1.08 2.18
CA GLY A 137 -7.96 -0.14 2.97
C GLY A 137 -8.88 -0.20 4.20
N GLY A 138 -9.04 0.93 4.91
CA GLY A 138 -10.02 1.04 5.99
C GLY A 138 -11.46 0.82 5.53
N LEU A 139 -11.84 1.37 4.38
CA LEU A 139 -13.17 1.15 3.78
C LEU A 139 -13.38 -0.31 3.36
N ALA A 140 -12.36 -0.97 2.82
CA ALA A 140 -12.42 -2.39 2.47
C ALA A 140 -12.67 -3.27 3.70
N ILE A 141 -11.99 -2.97 4.82
CA ILE A 141 -12.23 -3.66 6.09
C ILE A 141 -13.65 -3.40 6.58
N ALA A 142 -14.09 -2.14 6.60
CA ALA A 142 -15.45 -1.78 7.01
C ALA A 142 -16.52 -2.50 6.16
N ALA A 143 -16.32 -2.61 4.85
CA ALA A 143 -17.23 -3.32 3.95
C ALA A 143 -17.39 -4.80 4.35
N VAL A 144 -16.30 -5.48 4.72
CA VAL A 144 -16.36 -6.90 5.13
C VAL A 144 -16.91 -7.10 6.54
N ILE A 145 -16.83 -6.10 7.41
CA ILE A 145 -17.34 -6.20 8.78
C ILE A 145 -18.82 -5.84 8.87
N PHE A 146 -19.27 -4.82 8.12
CA PHE A 146 -20.61 -4.26 8.27
C PHE A 146 -21.60 -4.61 7.15
N LEU A 147 -21.12 -5.14 6.01
CA LEU A 147 -21.95 -5.45 4.83
C LEU A 147 -21.85 -6.93 4.42
N VAL A 148 -21.60 -7.80 5.39
CA VAL A 148 -21.42 -9.25 5.24
C VAL A 148 -22.50 -10.02 5.96
#